data_AF-A0A4Y7R5S0-F1
#
_entry.id   AF-A0A4Y7R5S0-F1
#
_cell.length_a   1.000
_cell.length_b   1.000
_cell.length_c   1.000
_cell.angle_alpha   90.00
_cell.angle_beta   90.00
_cell.angle_gamma   90.00
#
_symmetry.space_group_name_H-M   'P 1'
#
loop_
_entity.id
_entity.type
_entity.pdbx_description
1 polymer ?
#
loop_
_entity_poly.entity_id
_entity_poly.type
_entity_poly.pdbx_seq_one_letter_code
_entity_poly.pdbx_strand_id
1 'polypeptide(L)'
;MGGKVTPCSIAYAAIMLLVSLSSARQWKHASDGMHFPHIYYSIIDYFGPHDDDPQLQAIIDCLLDWWNEQVFPDYVPGGTHGVEDCDYELA
;
A
#
# COMPACT_ATOMS: atom_id res chain seq x y z
N MET A 1 -14.47 8.77 9.17
CA MET A 1 -13.14 8.27 8.77
C MET A 1 -12.34 9.49 8.33
N GLY A 2 -11.26 9.82 9.04
CA GLY A 2 -10.58 11.12 8.95
C GLY A 2 -9.66 11.26 7.74
N GLY A 3 -10.21 11.23 6.53
CA GLY A 3 -9.56 11.68 5.29
C GLY A 3 -8.14 11.18 5.02
N LYS A 4 -7.75 10.03 5.60
CA LYS A 4 -6.40 9.49 5.50
C LYS A 4 -6.43 7.99 5.21
N VAL A 5 -5.64 7.58 4.22
CA VAL A 5 -5.39 6.19 3.87
C VAL A 5 -4.58 5.57 5.01
N THR A 6 -5.06 4.43 5.48
CA THR A 6 -4.38 3.63 6.49
C THR A 6 -3.82 2.36 5.86
N PRO A 7 -2.75 1.77 6.41
CA PRO A 7 -2.26 0.46 5.99
C PRO A 7 -3.38 -0.61 5.94
N CYS A 8 -4.28 -0.59 6.92
CA CYS A 8 -5.45 -1.46 6.97
C CYS A 8 -6.40 -1.27 5.77
N SER A 9 -6.61 -0.03 5.33
CA SER A 9 -7.44 0.24 4.14
C SER A 9 -6.79 -0.24 2.84
N ILE A 10 -5.46 -0.12 2.71
CA ILE A 10 -4.69 -0.64 1.57
C ILE A 10 -4.74 -2.17 1.57
N ALA A 11 -4.46 -2.80 2.71
CA ALA A 11 -4.51 -4.25 2.87
C ALA A 11 -5.92 -4.80 2.56
N TYR A 12 -6.97 -4.13 3.05
CA TYR A 12 -8.34 -4.50 2.74
C TYR A 12 -8.66 -4.41 1.24
N ALA A 13 -8.27 -3.31 0.58
CA ALA A 13 -8.47 -3.14 -0.86
C ALA A 13 -7.72 -4.22 -1.67
N ALA A 14 -6.49 -4.57 -1.28
CA ALA A 14 -5.71 -5.63 -1.90
C ALA A 14 -6.38 -7.01 -1.75
N ILE A 15 -6.90 -7.34 -0.57
CA ILE A 15 -7.64 -8.59 -0.35
C ILE A 15 -8.93 -8.63 -1.18
N MET A 16 -9.68 -7.52 -1.27
CA MET A 16 -10.89 -7.44 -2.09
C MET A 16 -10.57 -7.64 -3.57
N LEU A 17 -9.46 -7.09 -4.06
CA LEU A 17 -8.96 -7.32 -5.41
C LEU A 17 -8.62 -8.80 -5.62
N LEU A 18 -7.87 -9.41 -4.70
CA LEU A 18 -7.48 -10.83 -4.78
C LEU A 18 -8.69 -11.76 -4.76
N VAL A 19 -9.71 -11.47 -3.95
CA VAL A 19 -10.99 -12.20 -3.95
C VAL A 19 -11.68 -12.06 -5.30
N SER A 20 -11.76 -10.84 -5.84
CA SER A 20 -12.36 -10.59 -7.16
C SER A 20 -11.63 -11.35 -8.27
N LEU A 21 -10.29 -11.37 -8.21
CA LEU A 21 -9.44 -12.08 -9.17
C LEU A 21 -9.54 -13.61 -9.02
N SER A 22 -9.68 -14.13 -7.80
CA SER A 22 -9.92 -15.56 -7.57
C SER A 22 -11.24 -16.04 -8.19
N SER A 23 -12.22 -15.15 -8.36
CA SER A 23 -13.49 -15.44 -9.03
C SER A 23 -13.42 -15.29 -10.56
N ALA A 24 -12.35 -14.71 -11.10
CA ALA A 24 -12.22 -14.40 -12.51
C ALA A 24 -11.84 -15.62 -13.35
N ARG A 25 -12.56 -15.84 -14.45
CA ARG A 25 -12.45 -17.02 -15.34
C ARG A 25 -11.06 -17.20 -15.99
N GLN A 26 -10.25 -16.14 -16.06
CA GLN A 26 -8.91 -16.12 -16.67
C GLN A 26 -7.76 -15.88 -15.69
N TRP A 27 -8.00 -15.91 -14.37
CA TRP A 27 -6.91 -15.87 -13.39
C TRP A 27 -6.35 -17.29 -13.18
N LYS A 28 -5.59 -17.79 -14.16
CA LYS A 28 -4.94 -19.11 -14.08
C LYS A 28 -3.44 -19.01 -14.38
N HIS A 29 -2.66 -18.97 -13.31
CA HIS A 29 -1.43 -19.74 -13.21
C HIS A 29 -1.15 -20.01 -11.72
N ALA A 30 -1.41 -21.23 -11.27
CA ALA A 30 -0.88 -21.82 -10.04
C ALA A 30 -1.03 -21.00 -8.73
N SER A 31 -2.21 -20.44 -8.42
CA SER A 31 -2.47 -19.96 -7.05
C SER A 31 -2.75 -21.15 -6.12
N ASP A 32 -1.70 -21.93 -5.86
CA ASP A 32 -1.69 -22.95 -4.82
C ASP A 32 -1.80 -22.24 -3.47
N GLY A 33 -3.00 -22.27 -2.87
CA GLY A 33 -3.26 -21.74 -1.53
C GLY A 33 -2.95 -20.24 -1.37
N MET A 34 -3.81 -19.37 -1.89
CA MET A 34 -3.73 -17.94 -1.55
C MET A 34 -4.11 -17.72 -0.09
N HIS A 35 -3.10 -17.63 0.79
CA HIS A 35 -3.29 -17.38 2.22
C HIS A 35 -3.60 -15.89 2.45
N PHE A 36 -4.88 -15.51 2.27
CA PHE A 36 -5.36 -14.13 2.49
C PHE A 36 -4.91 -13.50 3.81
N PRO A 37 -4.92 -14.20 4.96
CA PRO A 37 -4.42 -13.63 6.20
C PRO A 37 -2.92 -13.31 6.14
N HIS A 38 -2.13 -14.18 5.51
CA HIS A 38 -0.69 -13.95 5.37
C HIS A 38 -0.42 -12.71 4.52
N ILE A 39 -1.10 -12.58 3.38
CA ILE A 39 -0.99 -11.39 2.51
C ILE A 39 -1.42 -10.13 3.24
N TYR A 40 -2.53 -10.18 3.99
CA TYR A 40 -2.99 -9.05 4.77
C TYR A 40 -1.93 -8.60 5.80
N TYR A 41 -1.40 -9.52 6.60
CA TYR A 41 -0.37 -9.19 7.59
C TYR A 41 0.95 -8.75 6.94
N SER A 42 1.35 -9.34 5.82
CA SER A 42 2.54 -8.89 5.09
C SER A 42 2.43 -7.45 4.60
N ILE A 43 1.24 -7.02 4.17
CA ILE A 43 1.01 -5.61 3.80
C ILE A 43 1.05 -4.72 5.05
N ILE A 44 0.42 -5.13 6.14
CA ILE A 44 0.46 -4.36 7.40
C ILE A 44 1.90 -4.22 7.92
N ASP A 45 2.67 -5.31 7.91
CA ASP A 45 4.07 -5.32 8.34
C ASP A 45 4.95 -4.44 7.44
N TYR A 46 4.70 -4.44 6.12
CA TYR A 46 5.42 -3.57 5.20
C TYR A 46 5.23 -2.09 5.52
N PHE A 47 3.99 -1.67 5.81
CA PHE A 47 3.67 -0.29 6.22
C PHE A 47 3.81 -0.05 7.74
N GLY A 48 4.34 -1.03 8.48
CA GLY A 48 4.63 -0.92 9.90
C GLY A 48 5.80 0.02 10.19
N PRO A 49 6.07 0.32 11.47
CA PRO A 49 7.23 1.12 11.85
C PRO A 49 8.53 0.36 11.54
N HIS A 50 9.43 0.98 10.76
CA HIS A 50 10.78 0.48 10.49
C HIS A 50 11.80 1.29 11.27
N ASP A 51 11.79 1.13 12.60
CA ASP A 51 12.67 1.88 13.51
C ASP A 51 14.17 1.63 13.26
N ASP A 52 14.50 0.49 12.64
CA ASP A 52 15.87 0.09 12.31
C ASP A 52 16.36 0.66 10.97
N ASP A 53 15.47 1.19 10.11
CA ASP A 53 15.80 1.78 8.81
C ASP A 53 15.03 3.09 8.55
N PRO A 54 15.63 4.24 8.90
CA PRO A 54 14.99 5.54 8.71
C PRO A 54 14.82 5.93 7.24
N GLN A 55 15.60 5.35 6.31
CA GLN A 55 15.40 5.59 4.88
C GLN A 55 14.16 4.88 4.38
N LEU A 56 13.98 3.62 4.78
CA LEU A 56 12.78 2.85 4.49
C LEU A 56 11.53 3.51 5.09
N GLN A 57 11.62 4.04 6.32
CA GLN A 57 10.53 4.77 6.94
C GLN A 57 10.13 6.02 6.12
N ALA A 58 11.10 6.80 5.63
CA ALA A 58 10.82 7.97 4.80
C ALA A 58 10.16 7.61 3.45
N ILE A 59 10.57 6.49 2.85
CA ILE A 59 9.95 5.97 1.62
C ILE A 59 8.49 5.56 1.89
N ILE A 60 8.23 4.89 3.00
CA ILE A 60 6.89 4.45 3.39
C ILE A 60 5.98 5.65 3.66
N ASP A 61 6.48 6.67 4.36
CA ASP A 61 5.73 7.90 4.62
C ASP A 61 5.39 8.62 3.31
N CYS A 62 6.35 8.73 2.38
CA CYS A 62 6.12 9.27 1.04
C CYS A 62 5.09 8.45 0.25
N LEU A 63 5.16 7.13 0.32
CA LEU A 63 4.19 6.24 -0.33
C LEU A 63 2.78 6.41 0.23
N LEU A 64 2.66 6.57 1.56
CA LEU A 64 1.37 6.84 2.20
C LEU A 64 0.83 8.22 1.81
N ASP A 65 1.68 9.24 1.69
CA ASP A 65 1.26 10.55 1.19
C ASP A 65 0.78 10.49 -0.26
N TRP A 66 1.51 9.76 -1.12
CA TRP A 66 1.07 9.51 -2.50
C TRP A 66 -0.30 8.84 -2.56
N TRP A 67 -0.53 7.80 -1.73
CA TRP A 67 -1.85 7.16 -1.63
C TRP A 67 -2.95 8.14 -1.20
N ASN A 68 -2.63 9.06 -0.29
CA ASN A 68 -3.59 10.06 0.16
C ASN A 68 -3.95 11.06 -0.94
N GLU A 69 -2.98 11.50 -1.74
CA GLU A 69 -3.23 12.38 -2.89
C GLU A 69 -4.13 11.72 -3.95
N GLN A 70 -3.93 10.43 -4.21
CA GLN A 70 -4.74 9.71 -5.20
C GLN A 70 -6.18 9.46 -4.74
N VAL A 71 -6.38 9.20 -3.45
CA VAL A 71 -7.70 8.82 -2.90
C VAL A 71 -8.49 10.04 -2.44
N PHE A 72 -7.82 11.08 -1.93
CA PHE A 72 -8.42 12.27 -1.37
C PHE A 72 -7.97 13.51 -2.15
N PRO A 73 -8.81 14.05 -3.05
CA PRO A 73 -8.44 15.20 -3.89
C PRO A 73 -8.21 16.50 -3.10
N ASP A 74 -8.70 16.57 -1.85
CA ASP A 74 -8.49 17.68 -0.93
C ASP A 74 -7.35 17.41 0.09
N TYR A 75 -6.55 16.37 -0.11
CA TYR A 75 -5.42 16.08 0.76
C TYR A 75 -4.34 17.15 0.61
N VAL A 76 -3.94 17.75 1.73
CA VAL A 76 -2.79 18.64 1.80
C VAL A 76 -1.70 17.89 2.57
N PRO A 77 -0.61 17.46 1.91
CA PRO A 77 0.48 16.79 2.60
C PRO A 77 1.06 17.74 3.66
N GLY A 78 1.06 17.27 4.90
CA GLY A 78 1.51 18.03 6.06
C GLY A 78 3.02 18.03 6.19
N GLY A 79 3.75 18.60 5.22
CA GLY A 79 5.18 18.82 5.38
C GLY A 79 5.97 18.78 4.08
N THR A 80 6.64 19.89 3.79
CA THR A 80 7.70 20.00 2.78
C THR A 80 8.81 18.96 3.03
N HIS A 81 8.88 17.92 2.21
CA HIS A 81 10.14 17.28 1.86
C HIS A 81 10.23 17.25 0.35
N GLY A 82 11.38 17.72 -0.16
CA GLY A 82 11.60 18.01 -1.57
C GLY A 82 11.22 16.83 -2.44
N VAL A 83 10.18 17.04 -3.25
CA VAL A 83 9.82 16.20 -4.39
C VAL A 83 10.87 16.46 -5.47
N GLU A 84 12.05 15.87 -5.31
CA GLU A 84 12.87 15.48 -6.44
C GLU A 84 12.68 13.98 -6.58
N ASP A 85 11.87 13.61 -7.57
CA ASP A 85 11.81 12.29 -8.19
C ASP A 85 11.93 11.08 -7.24
N CYS A 86 10.82 10.71 -6.60
CA CYS A 86 10.59 9.29 -6.35
C CYS A 86 10.24 8.63 -7.69
N ASP A 87 11.28 8.36 -8.49
CA ASP A 87 11.22 7.52 -9.69
C ASP A 87 10.70 6.14 -9.24
N TYR A 88 9.40 5.91 -9.42
CA TYR A 88 8.76 4.61 -9.15
C TYR A 88 9.04 3.63 -10.31
N GLU A 89 10.31 3.41 -10.67
CA GLU A 89 10.68 2.24 -11.47
C GLU A 89 10.62 1.00 -10.59
N LEU A 90 9.47 0.33 -10.63
CA LEU A 90 9.28 -1.05 -10.20
C LEU A 90 10.22 -1.95 -11.01
N ALA A 91 11.38 -2.29 -10.44
CA ALA A 91 12.26 -3.37 -10.89
C ALA A 91 11.95 -4.68 -10.16
#